data_AF-A0A7X5E567-F1
#
_entry.id   AF-A0A7X5E567-F1
#
_cell.length_a   1.000
_cell.length_b   1.000
_cell.length_c   1.000
_cell.angle_alpha   90.00
_cell.angle_beta   90.00
_cell.angle_gamma   90.00
#
_symmetry.space_group_name_H-M   'P 1'
#
loop_
_entity.id
_entity.type
_entity.pdbx_description
1 polymer ?
#
loop_
_entity_poly.entity_id
_entity_poly.type
_entity_poly.pdbx_seq_one_letter_code
_entity_poly.pdbx_strand_id
1 'polypeptide(L)' 'MGKRVFIGVGHGGSDPGACANGLRESDVNLTMALAMKTALERAGVAVGISRT' A
#
# COMPACT_ATOMS: atom_id res chain seq x y z
N MET A 1 7.11 17.46 -17.06
CA MET A 1 5.88 16.82 -16.55
C MET A 1 6.30 15.68 -15.62
N GLY A 2 5.96 15.72 -14.33
CA GLY A 2 6.30 14.64 -13.38
C GLY A 2 5.31 13.47 -13.49
N LYS A 3 5.79 12.22 -13.34
CA LYS A 3 4.91 11.04 -13.26
C LYS A 3 4.17 11.05 -11.92
N ARG A 4 2.90 10.62 -11.94
CA ARG A 4 2.04 10.51 -10.75
C ARG A 4 1.47 9.11 -10.65
N VAL A 5 1.43 8.58 -9.43
CA VAL A 5 0.87 7.25 -9.13
C VAL A 5 -0.05 7.38 -7.91
N PHE A 6 -1.14 6.61 -7.90
CA PHE A 6 -1.97 6.43 -6.71
C PHE A 6 -2.02 4.94 -6.38
N ILE A 7 -1.66 4.58 -5.15
CA ILE A 7 -1.62 3.20 -4.68
C ILE A 7 -2.93 2.90 -3.94
N GLY A 8 -3.76 2.06 -4.55
CA GLY A 8 -4.93 1.46 -3.90
C GLY A 8 -4.49 0.28 -3.05
N VAL A 9 -4.65 0.38 -1.74
CA VAL A 9 -4.31 -0.70 -0.80
C VAL A 9 -5.57 -1.51 -0.50
N GLY A 10 -5.59 -2.77 -0.93
CA GLY A 10 -6.73 -3.67 -0.71
C GLY A 10 -7.03 -3.91 0.77
N HIS A 11 -8.30 -4.14 1.08
CA HIS A 11 -8.83 -4.43 2.42
C HIS A 11 -8.48 -3.35 3.47
N GLY A 12 -8.75 -3.61 4.75
CA GLY A 12 -8.43 -2.73 5.88
C GLY A 12 -9.56 -2.60 6.89
N GLY A 13 -9.19 -2.26 8.13
CA GLY A 13 -10.15 -2.10 9.23
C GLY A 13 -10.85 -3.43 9.54
N SER A 14 -12.18 -3.43 9.46
CA SER A 14 -13.00 -4.62 9.77
C SER A 14 -12.98 -5.69 8.67
N ASP A 15 -12.49 -5.37 7.47
CA ASP A 15 -12.27 -6.33 6.39
C ASP A 15 -10.78 -6.68 6.33
N PRO A 16 -10.33 -7.82 6.90
CA PRO A 16 -8.91 -8.19 6.89
C PRO A 16 -8.47 -8.87 5.58
N GLY A 17 -9.40 -9.17 4.66
CA GLY A 17 -9.14 -10.05 3.53
C GLY A 17 -8.80 -11.49 3.96
N ALA A 18 -7.98 -12.18 3.18
CA ALA A 18 -7.54 -13.52 3.51
C ALA A 18 -6.71 -13.57 4.81
N CYS A 19 -6.98 -14.56 5.67
CA CYS A 19 -6.26 -14.79 6.92
C CYS A 19 -5.76 -16.23 6.99
N ALA A 20 -4.44 -16.42 7.15
CA ALA A 20 -3.82 -17.73 7.31
C ALA A 20 -2.46 -17.61 8.02
N ASN A 21 -2.06 -18.64 8.78
CA ASN A 21 -0.75 -18.70 9.45
C ASN A 21 -0.41 -17.46 10.31
N GLY A 22 -1.41 -16.85 10.94
CA GLY A 22 -1.23 -15.63 11.74
C GLY A 22 -1.05 -14.34 10.93
N LEU A 23 -1.17 -14.39 9.60
CA LEU A 23 -1.12 -13.23 8.72
C LEU A 23 -2.53 -12.78 8.32
N ARG A 24 -2.69 -11.47 8.16
CA ARG A 24 -3.86 -10.82 7.57
C ARG A 24 -3.44 -10.15 6.28
N GLU A 25 -4.19 -10.39 5.21
CA GLU A 25 -3.93 -9.80 3.90
C GLU A 25 -3.86 -8.27 3.97
N SER A 26 -4.77 -7.63 4.73
CA SER A 26 -4.78 -6.18 4.92
C SER A 26 -3.44 -5.61 5.42
N ASP A 27 -2.74 -6.35 6.27
CA ASP A 27 -1.51 -5.90 6.94
C ASP A 27 -0.31 -6.12 6.01
N VAL A 28 -0.29 -7.25 5.30
CA VAL A 28 0.71 -7.55 4.27
C VAL A 28 0.62 -6.53 3.12
N ASN A 29 -0.59 -6.25 2.63
CA ASN A 29 -0.83 -5.27 1.58
C ASN A 29 -0.39 -3.86 2.00
N LEU A 30 -0.69 -3.45 3.24
CA LEU A 30 -0.27 -2.14 3.75
C LEU A 30 1.26 -2.02 3.82
N THR A 31 1.91 -3.06 4.34
CA THR A 31 3.37 -3.13 4.43
C THR A 31 4.01 -2.93 3.06
N MET A 32 3.52 -3.66 2.05
CA MET A 32 4.01 -3.56 0.69
C MET A 32 3.74 -2.19 0.05
N ALA A 33 2.54 -1.63 0.27
CA ALA A 33 2.16 -0.34 -0.28
C ALA A 33 3.00 0.82 0.27
N LEU A 34 3.30 0.82 1.58
CA LEU A 34 4.16 1.83 2.21
C LEU A 34 5.61 1.74 1.73
N ALA A 35 6.13 0.52 1.55
CA ALA A 35 7.45 0.31 0.96
C ALA A 35 7.52 0.80 -0.50
N MET A 36 6.51 0.49 -1.30
CA MET A 36 6.40 0.94 -2.69
C MET A 36 6.30 2.47 -2.79
N LYS A 37 5.47 3.09 -1.94
CA LYS A 37 5.35 4.56 -1.86
C LYS A 37 6.72 5.19 -1.62
N THR A 38 7.46 4.69 -0.63
CA THR A 38 8.80 5.18 -0.30
C THR A 38 9.77 5.04 -1.48
N ALA A 39 9.77 3.89 -2.16
CA ALA A 39 10.64 3.64 -3.31
C ALA A 39 10.33 4.58 -4.49
N LEU A 40 9.04 4.78 -4.80
CA LEU A 40 8.59 5.65 -5.88
C LEU A 40 8.88 7.12 -5.59
N GLU A 41 8.67 7.58 -4.35
CA GLU A 41 9.00 8.96 -3.95
C GLU A 41 10.50 9.23 -4.04
N ARG A 42 11.35 8.27 -3.63
CA ARG A 42 12.82 8.35 -3.83
C ARG A 42 13.22 8.45 -5.30
N ALA A 43 12.42 7.88 -6.20
CA ALA A 43 12.62 7.98 -7.64
C ALA A 43 12.03 9.28 -8.26
N GLY A 44 11.53 10.22 -7.45
CA GLY A 44 10.97 11.49 -7.91
C GLY A 44 9.56 11.39 -8.47
N VAL A 45 8.83 10.31 -8.17
CA VAL A 45 7.41 10.15 -8.52
C VAL A 45 6.55 10.76 -7.41
N ALA A 46 5.53 11.54 -7.79
CA ALA A 46 4.53 11.99 -6.82
C ALA A 46 3.52 10.86 -6.56
N VAL A 47 3.35 10.46 -5.31
CA VAL A 47 2.56 9.28 -4.93
C VAL A 47 1.46 9.63 -3.92
N GLY A 48 0.22 9.27 -4.25
CA GLY A 48 -0.88 9.18 -3.29
C GLY A 48 -1.14 7.73 -2.85
N ILE A 49 -1.81 7.54 -1.71
CA ILE A 49 -2.14 6.22 -1.17
C ILE A 49 -3.54 6.25 -0.54
N SER A 50 -4.32 5.17 -0.66
CA SER A 50 -5.71 5.14 -0.19
C SER A 50 -5.87 5.02 1.33
N ARG A 51 -4.85 4.51 2.04
CA ARG A 51 -4.80 4.39 3.50
C ARG A 51 -3.36 4.26 4.00
N THR A 52 -3.15 4.52 5.29
CA THR A 52 -1.84 4.47 5.98
C THR A 52 -1.92 3.65 7.23
#